data_AF-A0A669QHT2-F1
#
_entry.id   AF-A0A669QHT2-F1
#
_cell.length_a   1.000
_cell.length_b   1.000
_cell.length_c   1.000
_cell.angle_alpha   90.00
_cell.angle_beta   90.00
_cell.angle_gamma   90.00
#
_symmetry.space_group_name_H-M   'P 1'
#
loop_
_entity.id
_entity.type
_entity.pdbx_description
1 polymer ?
#
loop_
_entity_poly.entity_id
_entity_poly.type
_entity_poly.pdbx_seq_one_letter_code
_entity_poly.pdbx_strand_id
1 'polypeptide(L)'
;MTWVTEVASNAPPLEEVDIDVEIENVLLKHFKKRSNVADRNLKFSKQTTFSLDEKKHISQKKVWGFVSLRFGESDLSSLQHITEHIIRRVKENIDQKVKDKMDYSHTFIHEILNEVQEGMKTVPSSEKCHFTKDYEIDLSVYLCRMAAARFKDMHTAFRKANDPVIYLQ
;
A
#
# COMPACT_ATOMS: atom_id res chain seq x y z
N MET A 1 40.35 19.22 5.71
CA MET A 1 39.26 19.43 4.73
C MET A 1 39.36 18.52 3.50
N THR A 2 40.54 18.06 3.07
CA THR A 2 40.75 17.27 1.83
C THR A 2 40.21 15.84 1.83
N TRP A 3 40.21 15.16 2.98
CA TRP A 3 39.80 13.76 3.10
C TRP A 3 38.27 13.58 3.10
N VAL A 4 37.53 14.57 3.60
CA VAL A 4 36.05 14.58 3.60
C VAL A 4 35.51 14.65 2.17
N THR A 5 36.10 15.49 1.33
CA THR A 5 35.75 15.62 -0.09
C THR A 5 36.10 14.38 -0.89
N GLU A 6 37.21 13.71 -0.57
CA GLU A 6 37.64 12.47 -1.24
C GLU A 6 36.74 11.28 -0.89
N VAL A 7 36.30 11.15 0.36
CA VAL A 7 35.33 10.13 0.77
C VAL A 7 33.96 10.40 0.14
N ALA A 8 33.52 11.67 0.09
CA ALA A 8 32.28 12.04 -0.57
C ALA A 8 32.30 11.80 -2.08
N SER A 9 33.43 12.01 -2.77
CA SER A 9 33.54 11.79 -4.23
C SER A 9 33.63 10.33 -4.64
N ASN A 10 34.07 9.45 -3.72
CA ASN A 10 34.18 8.01 -3.95
C ASN A 10 32.90 7.25 -3.56
N ALA A 11 31.92 7.93 -2.94
CA ALA A 11 30.62 7.34 -2.69
C ALA A 11 29.90 7.08 -4.03
N PRO A 12 29.23 5.92 -4.19
CA PRO A 12 28.40 5.68 -5.37
C PRO A 12 27.40 6.82 -5.55
N PRO A 13 27.08 7.23 -6.79
CA PRO A 13 25.99 8.15 -7.03
C PRO A 13 24.75 7.62 -6.33
N LEU A 14 24.17 8.43 -5.45
CA LEU A 14 22.91 8.09 -4.79
C LEU A 14 21.87 7.89 -5.88
N GLU A 15 21.44 6.65 -6.10
CA GLU A 15 20.41 6.32 -7.07
C GLU A 15 19.14 7.07 -6.66
N GLU A 16 18.69 7.99 -7.50
CA GLU A 16 17.51 8.81 -7.22
C GLU A 16 16.28 7.94 -7.43
N VAL A 17 15.78 7.36 -6.34
CA VAL A 17 14.60 6.49 -6.37
C VAL A 17 13.35 7.35 -6.48
N ASP A 18 12.70 7.32 -7.64
CA ASP A 18 11.33 7.84 -7.79
C ASP A 18 10.34 6.81 -7.21
N ILE A 19 10.01 7.03 -5.94
CA ILE A 19 9.12 6.17 -5.16
C ILE A 19 7.71 6.09 -5.79
N ASP A 20 7.22 7.14 -6.45
CA ASP A 20 5.89 7.10 -7.07
C ASP A 20 5.90 6.18 -8.30
N VAL A 21 6.94 6.28 -9.12
CA VAL A 21 7.14 5.42 -10.29
C VAL A 21 7.33 3.96 -9.87
N GLU A 22 8.05 3.71 -8.77
CA GLU A 22 8.23 2.36 -8.26
C GLU A 22 6.92 1.74 -7.75
N ILE A 23 6.12 2.51 -6.98
CA ILE A 23 4.77 2.12 -6.57
C ILE A 23 3.91 1.75 -7.79
N GLU A 24 3.89 2.61 -8.82
CA GLU A 24 3.12 2.36 -10.03
C GLU A 24 3.57 1.09 -10.75
N ASN A 25 4.87 0.90 -10.93
CA ASN A 25 5.45 -0.27 -11.58
C ASN A 25 5.12 -1.57 -10.83
N VAL A 26 5.25 -1.58 -9.51
CA VAL A 26 4.92 -2.74 -8.68
C VAL A 26 3.43 -3.07 -8.77
N LEU A 27 2.54 -2.07 -8.68
CA LEU A 27 1.10 -2.26 -8.82
C LEU A 27 0.71 -2.79 -10.20
N LEU A 28 1.26 -2.22 -11.28
CA LEU A 28 1.01 -2.67 -12.65
C LEU A 28 1.48 -4.12 -12.89
N LYS A 29 2.64 -4.47 -12.34
CA LYS A 29 3.19 -5.83 -12.40
C LYS A 29 2.33 -6.81 -11.62
N HIS A 30 1.96 -6.47 -10.39
CA HIS A 30 1.17 -7.32 -9.50
C HIS A 30 -0.19 -7.67 -10.10
N PHE A 31 -0.89 -6.67 -10.65
CA PHE A 31 -2.22 -6.85 -11.25
C PHE A 31 -2.19 -7.13 -12.77
N LYS A 32 -1.01 -7.46 -13.32
CA LYS A 32 -0.77 -7.92 -14.70
C LYS A 32 -1.34 -7.02 -15.80
N LYS A 33 -1.22 -5.68 -15.67
CA LYS A 33 -1.80 -4.68 -16.60
C LYS A 33 -3.32 -4.80 -16.87
N ARG A 34 -4.04 -5.71 -16.20
CA ARG A 34 -5.50 -5.90 -16.37
C ARG A 34 -6.30 -4.89 -15.55
N SER A 35 -5.65 -4.28 -14.58
CA SER A 35 -6.18 -3.20 -13.76
C SER A 35 -5.94 -1.88 -14.47
N ASN A 36 -6.98 -1.05 -14.54
CA ASN A 36 -6.85 0.34 -14.92
C ASN A 36 -6.25 1.13 -13.74
N VAL A 37 -4.99 0.82 -13.40
CA VAL A 37 -4.27 1.37 -12.23
C VAL A 37 -4.13 2.88 -12.37
N ALA A 38 -3.85 3.38 -13.57
CA ALA A 38 -3.74 4.80 -13.85
C ALA A 38 -5.04 5.56 -13.52
N ASP A 39 -6.20 5.06 -13.96
CA ASP A 39 -7.49 5.70 -13.65
C ASP A 39 -7.84 5.63 -12.16
N ARG A 40 -7.48 4.52 -11.50
CA ARG A 40 -7.66 4.39 -10.03
C ARG A 40 -6.73 5.33 -9.29
N ASN A 41 -5.49 5.45 -9.75
CA ASN A 41 -4.53 6.41 -9.26
C ASN A 41 -5.12 7.83 -9.33
N LEU A 42 -5.65 8.24 -10.48
CA LEU A 42 -6.34 9.52 -10.64
C LEU A 42 -7.54 9.66 -9.70
N LYS A 43 -8.36 8.62 -9.54
CA LYS A 43 -9.50 8.62 -8.61
C LYS A 43 -9.06 8.87 -7.17
N PHE A 44 -8.06 8.13 -6.69
CA PHE A 44 -7.60 8.23 -5.30
C PHE A 44 -6.67 9.42 -5.05
N SER A 45 -6.19 10.12 -6.09
CA SER A 45 -5.42 11.36 -5.95
C SER A 45 -6.13 12.46 -5.17
N LYS A 46 -7.46 12.46 -5.19
CA LYS A 46 -8.30 13.46 -4.53
C LYS A 46 -8.96 12.96 -3.24
N GLN A 47 -8.74 11.70 -2.87
CA GLN A 47 -9.39 11.09 -1.71
C GLN A 47 -8.43 11.00 -0.52
N THR A 48 -8.89 11.46 0.63
CA THR A 48 -8.16 11.37 1.91
C THR A 48 -8.54 10.13 2.72
N THR A 49 -9.67 9.50 2.37
CA THR A 49 -10.19 8.30 3.02
C THR A 49 -10.62 7.27 1.98
N PHE A 50 -10.59 6.00 2.38
CA PHE A 50 -11.14 4.91 1.59
C PHE A 50 -12.59 4.66 2.00
N SER A 51 -13.46 4.42 1.01
CA SER A 51 -14.85 4.03 1.24
C SER A 51 -15.13 2.72 0.51
N LEU A 52 -15.75 1.79 1.23
CA LEU A 52 -16.16 0.51 0.67
C LEU A 52 -17.40 0.73 -0.21
N ASP A 53 -17.24 0.57 -1.52
CA ASP A 53 -18.31 0.67 -2.50
C ASP A 53 -19.02 -0.68 -2.62
N GLU A 54 -20.21 -0.82 -2.05
CA GLU A 54 -20.92 -2.11 -2.02
C GLU A 54 -21.11 -2.74 -3.41
N LYS A 55 -21.35 -1.94 -4.44
CA LYS A 55 -21.62 -2.45 -5.80
C LYS A 55 -20.34 -2.92 -6.48
N LYS A 56 -19.23 -2.23 -6.24
CA LYS A 56 -17.95 -2.49 -6.88
C LYS A 56 -17.09 -3.49 -6.10
N HIS A 57 -17.05 -3.33 -4.78
CA HIS A 57 -16.11 -4.01 -3.89
C HIS A 57 -16.65 -5.30 -3.30
N ILE A 58 -17.95 -5.55 -3.37
CA ILE A 58 -18.59 -6.69 -2.71
C ILE A 58 -19.32 -7.56 -3.74
N SER A 59 -19.20 -8.87 -3.60
CA SER A 59 -19.91 -9.84 -4.42
C SER A 59 -20.55 -10.94 -3.58
N GLN A 60 -21.77 -11.34 -3.98
CA GLN A 60 -22.49 -12.45 -3.35
C GLN A 60 -21.78 -13.78 -3.63
N LYS A 61 -21.69 -14.63 -2.61
CA LYS A 61 -21.35 -16.03 -2.82
C LYS A 61 -22.53 -16.72 -3.52
N LYS A 62 -22.22 -17.45 -4.59
CA LYS A 62 -23.19 -18.30 -5.28
C LYS A 62 -23.15 -19.69 -4.65
N VAL A 63 -24.31 -20.22 -4.28
CA VAL A 63 -24.45 -21.63 -3.93
C VAL A 63 -24.77 -22.41 -5.20
N TRP A 64 -24.33 -23.67 -5.27
CA TRP A 64 -24.45 -24.53 -6.44
C TRP A 64 -25.92 -24.57 -6.93
N GLY A 65 -26.18 -24.09 -8.16
CA GLY A 65 -27.50 -24.15 -8.79
C GLY A 65 -28.38 -22.88 -8.80
N PHE A 66 -27.81 -21.67 -8.88
CA PHE A 66 -28.48 -20.39 -9.21
C PHE A 66 -29.08 -19.54 -8.08
N VAL A 67 -29.11 -19.98 -6.82
CA VAL A 67 -29.61 -19.13 -5.72
C VAL A 67 -28.48 -18.30 -5.14
N SER A 68 -28.59 -16.96 -5.24
CA SER A 68 -27.71 -16.06 -4.50
C SER A 68 -28.25 -15.85 -3.08
N LEU A 69 -27.38 -16.02 -2.09
CA LEU A 69 -27.72 -15.67 -0.71
C LEU A 69 -27.74 -14.14 -0.62
N ARG A 70 -28.90 -13.55 -0.28
CA ARG A 70 -28.97 -12.13 0.04
C ARG A 70 -28.12 -11.90 1.30
N PHE A 71 -27.05 -11.13 1.16
CA PHE A 71 -26.29 -10.61 2.29
C PHE A 71 -27.05 -9.45 2.91
N GLY A 72 -26.88 -9.25 4.22
CA GLY A 72 -27.51 -8.18 4.98
C GLY A 72 -26.50 -7.16 5.48
N GLU A 73 -26.99 -6.21 6.28
CA GLU A 73 -26.19 -5.15 6.89
C GLU A 73 -25.10 -5.71 7.82
N SER A 74 -25.36 -6.82 8.51
CA SER A 74 -24.35 -7.50 9.33
C SER A 74 -23.17 -7.98 8.48
N ASP A 75 -23.42 -8.51 7.28
CA ASP A 75 -22.35 -8.98 6.41
C ASP A 75 -21.49 -7.80 5.91
N LEU A 76 -22.13 -6.68 5.58
CA LEU A 76 -21.45 -5.45 5.18
C LEU A 76 -20.59 -4.86 6.31
N SER A 77 -21.11 -4.84 7.53
CA SER A 77 -20.39 -4.37 8.72
C SER A 77 -19.13 -5.20 8.98
N SER A 78 -19.20 -6.53 8.85
CA SER A 78 -18.03 -7.41 8.95
C SER A 78 -16.95 -7.05 7.93
N LEU A 79 -17.31 -6.83 6.66
CA LEU A 79 -16.37 -6.46 5.61
C LEU A 79 -15.78 -5.05 5.83
N GLN A 80 -16.58 -4.12 6.31
CA GLN A 80 -16.13 -2.78 6.69
C GLN A 80 -15.07 -2.85 7.81
N HIS A 81 -15.32 -3.64 8.85
CA HIS A 81 -14.36 -3.85 9.94
C HIS A 81 -13.05 -4.50 9.47
N ILE A 82 -13.11 -5.47 8.56
CA ILE A 82 -11.90 -6.05 7.95
C ILE A 82 -11.13 -4.98 7.17
N THR A 83 -11.83 -4.14 6.40
CA THR A 83 -11.20 -3.04 5.65
C THR A 83 -10.48 -2.07 6.58
N GLU A 84 -11.14 -1.63 7.65
CA GLU A 84 -10.57 -0.74 8.66
C GLU A 84 -9.37 -1.37 9.36
N HIS A 85 -9.46 -2.66 9.67
CA HIS A 85 -8.37 -3.42 10.27
C HIS A 85 -7.12 -3.46 9.36
N ILE A 86 -7.28 -3.72 8.07
CA ILE A 86 -6.18 -3.70 7.08
C ILE A 86 -5.53 -2.32 7.03
N ILE A 87 -6.34 -1.27 6.89
CA ILE A 87 -5.84 0.12 6.82
C ILE A 87 -5.05 0.47 8.09
N ARG A 88 -5.58 0.13 9.26
CA ARG A 88 -4.93 0.38 10.55
C ARG A 88 -3.58 -0.34 10.62
N ARG A 89 -3.54 -1.62 10.26
CA ARG A 89 -2.31 -2.42 10.33
C ARG A 89 -1.22 -1.93 9.38
N VAL A 90 -1.59 -1.48 8.17
CA VAL A 90 -0.62 -0.85 7.26
C VAL A 90 -0.07 0.45 7.83
N LYS A 91 -0.92 1.30 8.42
CA LYS A 91 -0.46 2.54 9.07
C LYS A 91 0.51 2.26 10.21
N GLU A 92 0.15 1.34 11.10
CA GLU A 92 1.00 0.94 12.24
C GLU A 92 2.35 0.38 11.78
N ASN A 93 2.37 -0.44 10.72
CA ASN A 93 3.62 -0.96 10.16
C ASN A 93 4.53 0.15 9.62
N ILE A 94 3.97 1.15 8.94
CA ILE A 94 4.73 2.30 8.43
C ILE A 94 5.23 3.17 9.58
N ASP A 95 4.38 3.49 10.56
CA ASP A 95 4.75 4.29 11.72
C ASP A 95 5.88 3.62 12.52
N GLN A 96 5.86 2.29 12.65
CA GLN A 96 6.93 1.53 13.29
C GLN A 96 8.25 1.64 12.50
N LYS A 97 8.23 1.50 11.17
CA LYS A 97 9.43 1.68 10.32
C LYS A 97 10.01 3.09 10.40
N VAL A 98 9.16 4.11 10.45
CA VAL A 98 9.56 5.51 10.66
C VAL A 98 10.24 5.67 12.02
N LYS A 99 9.64 5.11 13.08
CA LYS A 99 10.19 5.15 14.44
C LYS A 99 11.56 4.46 14.53
N ASP A 100 11.74 3.37 13.80
CA ASP A 100 12.98 2.60 13.73
C ASP A 100 14.03 3.24 12.81
N LYS A 101 13.72 4.41 12.22
CA LYS A 101 14.61 5.19 11.33
C LYS A 101 15.12 4.38 10.14
N MET A 102 14.29 3.47 9.62
CA MET A 102 14.62 2.68 8.44
C MET A 102 14.65 3.58 7.20
N ASP A 103 15.55 3.28 6.26
CA ASP A 103 15.42 3.79 4.89
C ASP A 103 14.19 3.17 4.22
N TYR A 104 13.71 3.82 3.17
CA TYR A 104 12.78 3.22 2.25
C TYR A 104 13.38 1.97 1.58
N SER A 105 12.53 0.95 1.42
CA SER A 105 12.83 -0.23 0.61
C SER A 105 11.60 -0.58 -0.23
N HIS A 106 11.82 -0.94 -1.50
CA HIS A 106 10.77 -1.40 -2.40
C HIS A 106 9.95 -2.57 -1.85
N THR A 107 10.55 -3.37 -0.95
CA THR A 107 9.86 -4.47 -0.27
C THR A 107 8.64 -4.01 0.52
N PHE A 108 8.62 -2.76 1.00
CA PHE A 108 7.49 -2.21 1.75
C PHE A 108 6.22 -2.09 0.90
N ILE A 109 6.34 -1.90 -0.42
CA ILE A 109 5.18 -1.93 -1.32
C ILE A 109 4.57 -3.34 -1.32
N HIS A 110 5.41 -4.37 -1.41
CA HIS A 110 4.96 -5.76 -1.37
C HIS A 110 4.36 -6.16 -0.03
N GLU A 111 4.85 -5.61 1.09
CA GLU A 111 4.23 -5.80 2.41
C GLU A 111 2.79 -5.25 2.45
N ILE A 112 2.55 -4.07 1.88
CA ILE A 112 1.20 -3.49 1.78
C ILE A 112 0.29 -4.41 0.96
N LEU A 113 0.75 -4.89 -0.21
CA LEU A 113 -0.02 -5.78 -1.06
C LEU A 113 -0.36 -7.10 -0.34
N ASN A 114 0.62 -7.66 0.38
CA ASN A 114 0.42 -8.87 1.17
C ASN A 114 -0.59 -8.65 2.30
N GLU A 115 -0.54 -7.51 3.00
CA GLU A 115 -1.49 -7.20 4.07
C GLU A 115 -2.94 -7.12 3.57
N VAL A 116 -3.15 -6.55 2.38
CA VAL A 116 -4.46 -6.56 1.72
C VAL A 116 -4.92 -7.99 1.41
N GLN A 117 -4.03 -8.80 0.84
CA GLN A 117 -4.34 -10.18 0.47
C GLN A 117 -4.65 -11.06 1.69
N GLU A 118 -3.88 -10.95 2.76
CA GLU A 118 -4.13 -11.67 4.02
C GLU A 118 -5.41 -11.18 4.69
N GLY A 119 -5.65 -9.86 4.71
CA GLY A 119 -6.88 -9.27 5.22
C GLY A 119 -8.13 -9.81 4.50
N MET A 120 -8.09 -9.92 3.16
CA MET A 120 -9.20 -10.50 2.40
C MET A 120 -9.47 -11.97 2.74
N LYS A 121 -8.45 -12.74 3.15
CA LYS A 121 -8.61 -14.14 3.58
C LYS A 121 -9.26 -14.26 4.97
N THR A 122 -9.30 -13.19 5.76
CA THR A 122 -9.95 -13.20 7.08
C THR A 122 -11.47 -13.20 7.00
N VAL A 123 -12.05 -12.95 5.81
CA VAL A 123 -13.50 -13.04 5.60
C VAL A 123 -13.96 -14.46 5.93
N PRO A 124 -14.88 -14.63 6.89
CA PRO A 124 -15.36 -15.95 7.27
C PRO A 124 -15.93 -16.73 6.08
N SER A 125 -15.68 -18.04 6.04
CA SER A 125 -16.28 -18.91 5.02
C SER A 125 -17.81 -18.92 5.11
N SER A 126 -18.36 -18.67 6.31
CA SER A 126 -19.80 -18.51 6.59
C SER A 126 -20.42 -17.24 5.98
N GLU A 127 -19.61 -16.24 5.62
CA GLU A 127 -20.13 -14.97 5.14
C GLU A 127 -20.82 -15.12 3.79
N LYS A 128 -21.93 -14.42 3.57
CA LYS A 128 -22.72 -14.55 2.32
C LYS A 128 -22.12 -13.75 1.17
N CYS A 129 -21.19 -12.85 1.46
CA CYS A 129 -20.46 -12.07 0.47
C CYS A 129 -18.94 -12.18 0.65
N HIS A 130 -18.22 -11.69 -0.35
CA HIS A 130 -16.76 -11.62 -0.35
C HIS A 130 -16.29 -10.39 -1.11
N PHE A 131 -15.05 -9.99 -0.87
CA PHE A 131 -14.41 -8.91 -1.59
C PHE A 131 -14.14 -9.26 -3.06
N THR A 132 -14.31 -8.29 -3.94
CA THR A 132 -13.99 -8.43 -5.36
C THR A 132 -12.52 -8.17 -5.64
N LYS A 133 -12.06 -8.48 -6.86
CA LYS A 133 -10.75 -8.03 -7.35
C LYS A 133 -10.66 -6.52 -7.43
N ASP A 134 -11.79 -5.85 -7.65
CA ASP A 134 -11.82 -4.40 -7.68
C ASP A 134 -11.56 -3.78 -6.32
N TYR A 135 -12.06 -4.41 -5.25
CA TYR A 135 -11.68 -4.05 -3.88
C TYR A 135 -10.18 -4.20 -3.66
N GLU A 136 -9.60 -5.36 -4.01
CA GLU A 136 -8.17 -5.64 -3.84
C GLU A 136 -7.32 -4.54 -4.48
N ILE A 137 -7.57 -4.26 -5.76
CA ILE A 137 -6.81 -3.24 -6.51
C ILE A 137 -7.05 -1.84 -5.92
N ASP A 138 -8.31 -1.45 -5.67
CA ASP A 138 -8.64 -0.11 -5.19
C ASP A 138 -8.01 0.16 -3.82
N LEU A 139 -8.08 -0.80 -2.90
CA LEU A 139 -7.49 -0.68 -1.57
C LEU A 139 -5.96 -0.66 -1.63
N SER A 140 -5.34 -1.53 -2.44
CA SER A 140 -3.89 -1.52 -2.66
C SER A 140 -3.41 -0.17 -3.21
N VAL A 141 -4.08 0.38 -4.22
CA VAL A 141 -3.74 1.70 -4.79
C VAL A 141 -3.87 2.80 -3.75
N TYR A 142 -4.98 2.81 -3.00
CA TYR A 142 -5.20 3.79 -1.92
C TYR A 142 -4.10 3.72 -0.86
N LEU A 143 -3.76 2.51 -0.38
CA LEU A 143 -2.77 2.32 0.68
C LEU A 143 -1.36 2.67 0.23
N CYS A 144 -0.95 2.29 -0.98
CA CYS A 144 0.36 2.66 -1.52
C CYS A 144 0.49 4.18 -1.69
N ARG A 145 -0.57 4.86 -2.16
CA ARG A 145 -0.60 6.33 -2.24
C ARG A 145 -0.51 7.00 -0.89
N MET A 146 -1.29 6.52 0.08
CA MET A 146 -1.23 6.99 1.46
C MET A 146 0.17 6.83 2.04
N ALA A 147 0.86 5.73 1.73
CA ALA A 147 2.21 5.44 2.19
C ALA A 147 3.30 6.24 1.46
N ALA A 148 3.08 6.66 0.21
CA ALA A 148 4.09 7.28 -0.65
C ALA A 148 4.75 8.51 0.00
N ALA A 149 3.97 9.40 0.62
CA ALA A 149 4.51 10.57 1.32
C ALA A 149 5.44 10.15 2.47
N ARG A 150 5.04 9.17 3.27
CA ARG A 150 5.86 8.67 4.38
C ARG A 150 7.13 7.97 3.89
N PHE A 151 7.07 7.24 2.78
CA PHE A 151 8.26 6.63 2.18
C PHE A 151 9.27 7.67 1.68
N LYS A 152 8.79 8.75 1.04
CA LYS A 152 9.65 9.89 0.64
C LYS A 152 10.30 10.57 1.83
N ASP A 153 9.55 10.78 2.91
CA ASP A 153 10.05 11.37 4.14
C ASP A 153 11.12 10.47 4.80
N MET A 154 10.87 9.16 4.87
CA MET A 154 11.84 8.17 5.37
C MET A 154 13.14 8.20 4.57
N HIS A 155 13.03 8.12 3.24
CA HIS A 155 14.20 8.13 2.36
C HIS A 155 15.00 9.42 2.47
N THR A 156 14.32 10.57 2.52
CA THR A 156 14.95 11.88 2.70
C THR A 156 15.65 11.98 4.05
N ALA A 157 14.99 11.52 5.14
CA ALA A 157 15.55 11.54 6.48
C ALA A 157 16.78 10.63 6.58
N PHE A 158 16.73 9.42 6.01
CA PHE A 158 17.84 8.50 5.98
C PHE A 158 19.04 9.07 5.22
N ARG A 159 18.80 9.67 4.04
CA ARG A 159 19.85 10.35 3.26
C ARG A 159 20.50 11.47 4.05
N LYS A 160 19.72 12.34 4.68
CA LYS A 160 20.23 13.45 5.50
C LYS A 160 21.05 12.94 6.70
N ALA A 161 20.60 11.85 7.33
CA ALA A 161 21.28 11.22 8.45
C ALA A 161 22.46 10.32 8.04
N ASN A 162 22.81 10.23 6.76
CA ASN A 162 24.00 9.50 6.31
C ASN A 162 24.81 10.34 5.30
N ASP A 163 24.54 11.65 5.22
CA ASP A 163 25.29 12.55 4.36
C ASP A 163 26.71 12.74 4.92
N PRO A 164 27.76 12.30 4.21
CA PRO A 164 29.14 12.39 4.70
C PRO A 164 29.59 13.85 4.90
N VAL A 165 28.97 14.82 4.23
CA VAL A 165 29.26 16.25 4.43
C VAL A 165 28.76 16.75 5.79
N ILE A 166 27.71 16.15 6.34
CA ILE A 166 27.14 16.47 7.67
C ILE A 166 27.85 15.69 8.78
N TYR A 167 28.30 14.46 8.50
CA TYR A 167 28.89 13.57 9.51
C TYR A 167 30.38 13.83 9.82
N LEU A 168 31.11 14.52 8.94
CA LEU A 168 32.56 14.69 9.02
C LEU A 168 33.01 16.13 9.36
N GLN A 169 32.10 16.97 9.89
CA GLN A 169 32.45 18.28 10.46
C GLN A 169 32.90 18.19 11.92
#